data_AF-A0A522R311-F1
#
_entry.id   AF-A0A522R311-F1
#
_cell.length_a   1.000
_cell.length_b   1.000
_cell.length_c   1.000
_cell.angle_alpha   90.00
_cell.angle_beta   90.00
_cell.angle_gamma   90.00
#
_symmetry.space_group_name_H-M   'P 1'
#
loop_
_entity.id
_entity.type
_entity.pdbx_description
1 polymer ?
#
loop_
_entity_poly.entity_id
_entity_poly.type
_entity_poly.pdbx_seq_one_letter_code
_entity_poly.pdbx_strand_id
1 'polypeptide(L)'
;HDFYADWQPVPDTAVYDNGFKTQWEMFIRHVVEDAPYKYTLYEGAKGLQLVECALQSWKERRWVDVAPLPRGRAQQSAEAVA
;
A
#
# COMPACT_ATOMS: atom_id res chain seq x y z
N HIS A 1 -8.56 -10.95 -35.01
CA HIS A 1 -9.08 -9.93 -34.07
C HIS A 1 -7.88 -9.12 -33.61
N ASP A 2 -7.91 -7.81 -33.80
CA ASP A 2 -6.89 -6.90 -33.26
C ASP A 2 -7.39 -6.37 -31.92
N PHE A 3 -6.79 -6.84 -30.83
CA PHE A 3 -7.17 -6.41 -29.48
C PHE A 3 -6.77 -4.96 -29.18
N TYR A 4 -5.78 -4.40 -29.89
CA TYR A 4 -5.37 -3.01 -29.69
C TYR A 4 -6.38 -2.03 -30.31
N ALA A 5 -7.09 -2.44 -31.36
CA ALA A 5 -8.15 -1.65 -31.98
C ALA A 5 -9.36 -1.41 -31.07
N ASP A 6 -9.52 -2.23 -30.01
CA ASP A 6 -10.62 -2.10 -29.04
C ASP A 6 -10.31 -1.11 -27.92
N TRP A 7 -9.06 -0.63 -27.79
CA TRP A 7 -8.69 0.33 -26.75
C TRP A 7 -9.32 1.69 -27.01
N GLN A 8 -9.95 2.25 -25.97
CA GLN A 8 -10.52 3.59 -26.00
C GLN A 8 -9.69 4.52 -25.12
N PRO A 9 -9.41 5.76 -25.57
CA PRO A 9 -8.74 6.74 -24.73
C PRO A 9 -9.63 7.07 -23.51
N VAL A 10 -9.04 7.01 -22.32
CA VAL A 10 -9.70 7.44 -21.08
C VAL A 10 -9.53 8.97 -20.97
N PRO A 11 -10.62 9.76 -20.89
CA PRO A 11 -10.53 11.21 -20.74
C PRO A 11 -9.94 11.60 -19.38
N ASP A 12 -9.18 12.69 -19.35
CA ASP A 12 -8.70 13.31 -18.11
C ASP A 12 -9.87 13.98 -17.36
N THR A 13 -10.45 13.28 -16.38
CA THR A 13 -11.63 13.75 -15.62
C THR A 13 -11.30 14.37 -14.27
N ALA A 14 -10.04 14.28 -13.82
CA ALA A 14 -9.59 14.77 -12.53
C ALA A 14 -8.16 15.30 -12.61
N VAL A 15 -7.90 16.40 -11.90
CA VAL A 15 -6.54 16.89 -11.67
C VAL A 15 -6.01 16.27 -10.40
N TYR A 16 -4.99 15.42 -10.52
CA TYR A 16 -4.29 14.84 -9.39
C TYR A 16 -3.03 15.68 -9.09
N ASP A 17 -2.83 16.04 -7.81
CA ASP A 17 -1.54 16.57 -7.37
C ASP A 17 -0.51 15.43 -7.26
N ASN A 18 0.75 15.77 -7.07
CA ASN A 18 1.82 14.82 -6.87
C ASN A 18 1.56 13.98 -5.60
N GLY A 19 1.44 12.65 -5.79
CA GLY A 19 1.18 11.72 -4.69
C GLY A 19 2.27 11.69 -3.62
N PHE A 20 3.54 11.91 -3.99
CA PHE A 20 4.65 12.00 -3.03
C PHE A 20 4.56 13.27 -2.19
N LYS A 21 4.28 14.42 -2.82
CA LYS A 21 4.07 15.68 -2.11
C LYS A 21 2.95 15.53 -1.08
N THR A 22 1.79 15.01 -1.52
CA THR A 22 0.64 14.80 -0.65
C THR A 22 0.98 13.89 0.54
N GLN A 23 1.68 12.78 0.31
CA GLN A 23 2.09 11.87 1.38
C GLN A 23 3.10 12.51 2.35
N TRP A 24 4.04 13.31 1.85
CA TRP A 24 4.99 14.05 2.68
C TRP A 24 4.30 15.07 3.59
N GLU A 25 3.33 15.81 3.06
CA GLU A 25 2.52 16.73 3.86
C GLU A 25 1.79 15.99 4.99
N MET A 26 1.20 14.82 4.70
CA MET A 26 0.56 13.99 5.73
C MET A 26 1.55 13.51 6.79
N PHE A 27 2.76 13.10 6.40
CA PHE A 27 3.79 12.63 7.32
C PHE A 27 4.33 13.76 8.21
N ILE A 28 4.58 14.94 7.64
CA ILE A 28 5.02 16.10 8.42
C ILE A 28 3.99 16.45 9.48
N ARG A 29 2.70 16.54 9.10
CA ARG A 29 1.61 16.80 10.05
C ARG A 29 1.50 15.73 11.13
N HIS A 30 1.71 14.46 10.78
CA HIS A 30 1.77 13.39 11.78
C HIS A 30 2.86 13.63 12.83
N VAL A 31 4.05 14.05 12.39
CA VAL A 31 5.21 14.25 13.26
C VAL A 31 5.10 15.53 14.11
N VAL A 32 4.53 16.60 13.56
CA VAL A 32 4.54 17.92 14.20
C VAL A 32 3.21 18.33 14.84
N GLU A 33 2.09 17.72 14.43
CA GLU A 33 0.73 18.03 14.92
C GLU A 33 0.04 16.82 15.58
N ASP A 34 0.72 15.68 15.70
CA ASP A 34 0.12 14.39 16.10
C ASP A 34 -1.11 14.00 15.24
N ALA A 35 -1.14 14.45 13.97
CA ALA A 35 -2.24 14.14 13.07
C ALA A 35 -2.32 12.62 12.76
N PRO A 36 -3.51 12.05 12.52
CA PRO A 36 -3.64 10.63 12.17
C PRO A 36 -2.85 10.27 10.91
N TYR A 37 -2.12 9.15 10.95
CA TYR A 37 -1.29 8.70 9.83
C TYR A 37 -1.40 7.19 9.61
N LYS A 38 -1.91 6.82 8.44
CA LYS A 38 -2.16 5.41 8.10
C LYS A 38 -0.97 4.73 7.42
N TYR A 39 -0.05 5.46 6.79
CA TYR A 39 1.03 4.88 5.97
C TYR A 39 2.27 4.51 6.81
N THR A 40 2.05 3.77 7.89
CA THR A 40 3.12 3.38 8.83
C THR A 40 4.12 2.39 8.22
N LEU A 41 5.24 2.15 8.91
CA LEU A 41 6.20 1.12 8.51
C LEU A 41 5.56 -0.28 8.39
N TYR A 42 4.55 -0.59 9.21
CA TYR A 42 3.83 -1.85 9.12
C TYR A 42 3.04 -1.98 7.80
N GLU A 43 2.44 -0.89 7.31
CA GLU A 43 1.81 -0.90 5.99
C GLU A 43 2.85 -1.10 4.87
N GLY A 44 4.05 -0.53 5.02
CA GLY A 44 5.17 -0.79 4.12
C GLY A 44 5.61 -2.26 4.12
N ALA A 45 5.65 -2.90 5.29
CA ALA A 45 6.04 -4.30 5.44
C ALA A 45 5.08 -5.27 4.73
N LYS A 46 3.78 -4.95 4.63
CA LYS A 46 2.82 -5.74 3.83
C LYS A 46 3.22 -5.79 2.35
N GLY A 47 3.80 -4.71 1.82
CA GLY A 47 4.30 -4.68 0.44
C GLY A 47 5.47 -5.65 0.23
N LEU A 48 6.40 -5.72 1.19
CA LEU A 48 7.51 -6.68 1.12
C LEU A 48 7.03 -8.12 1.19
N GLN A 49 6.09 -8.43 2.10
CA GLN A 49 5.47 -9.75 2.18
C GLN A 49 4.83 -10.15 0.85
N LEU A 50 4.11 -9.25 0.20
CA LEU A 50 3.50 -9.50 -1.10
C LEU A 50 4.56 -9.80 -2.17
N VAL A 51 5.69 -9.07 -2.17
CA VAL A 51 6.80 -9.33 -3.11
C VAL A 51 7.38 -10.72 -2.90
N GLU A 52 7.61 -11.13 -1.66
CA GLU A 52 8.11 -12.48 -1.34
C GLU A 52 7.13 -13.57 -1.80
N CYS A 53 5.84 -13.43 -1.49
CA CYS A 53 4.79 -14.34 -1.95
C CYS A 53 4.71 -14.38 -3.48
N ALA A 54 4.84 -13.24 -4.17
CA ALA A 54 4.80 -13.16 -5.62
C ALA A 54 5.99 -13.88 -6.27
N LEU A 55 7.20 -13.70 -5.71
CA LEU A 55 8.41 -14.40 -6.16
C LEU A 55 8.27 -15.91 -5.98
N GLN A 56 7.72 -16.36 -4.85
CA GLN A 56 7.44 -17.77 -4.61
C GLN A 56 6.39 -18.32 -5.58
N SER A 57 5.27 -17.61 -5.72
CA SER A 57 4.19 -17.94 -6.66
C SER A 57 4.70 -18.10 -8.09
N TRP A 58 5.55 -17.18 -8.54
CA TRP A 58 6.18 -17.26 -9.85
C TRP A 58 7.08 -18.49 -9.99
N LYS A 59 7.90 -18.79 -8.98
CA LYS A 59 8.81 -19.94 -9.00
C LYS A 59 8.06 -21.28 -8.99
N GLU A 60 7.00 -21.38 -8.21
CA GLU A 60 6.24 -22.61 -8.00
C GLU A 60 5.07 -22.76 -8.99
N ARG A 61 4.80 -21.74 -9.80
CA ARG A 61 3.70 -21.69 -10.78
C ARG A 61 2.33 -21.99 -10.17
N ARG A 62 2.11 -21.52 -8.94
CA ARG A 62 0.84 -21.69 -8.22
C ARG A 62 0.52 -20.48 -7.38
N TRP A 63 -0.75 -20.37 -6.99
CA TRP A 63 -1.18 -19.41 -5.98
C TRP A 63 -0.53 -19.72 -4.63
N VAL A 64 -0.13 -18.66 -3.92
CA VAL A 64 0.43 -18.69 -2.58
C VAL A 64 -0.42 -17.78 -1.71
N ASP A 65 -0.93 -18.31 -0.61
CA ASP A 65 -1.70 -17.53 0.36
C ASP A 65 -0.78 -16.52 1.06
N VAL A 66 -1.25 -15.28 1.17
CA VAL A 66 -0.57 -14.25 1.93
C VAL A 66 -1.00 -14.38 3.39
N ALA A 67 -0.13 -14.93 4.23
CA ALA A 67 -0.42 -15.12 5.65
C ALA A 67 -0.62 -13.78 6.39
N PRO A 68 -1.34 -13.74 7.52
CA PRO A 68 -1.41 -12.54 8.35
C PRO A 68 -0.02 -12.07 8.78
N LEU A 69 0.28 -10.78 8.56
CA LEU A 69 1.54 -10.20 8.99
C LEU A 69 1.56 -10.04 10.53
N PRO A 70 2.58 -10.53 11.24
CA PRO A 70 2.64 -10.38 12.69
C PRO A 70 2.72 -8.92 13.11
N ARG A 71 1.88 -8.52 14.07
CA ARG A 71 1.98 -7.21 14.71
C ARG A 71 2.99 -7.26 15.85
N GLY A 72 3.93 -6.30 15.85
CA GLY A 72 4.86 -6.13 16.97
C GLY A 72 4.13 -5.76 18.27
N ARG A 73 4.75 -6.06 19.42
CA ARG A 73 4.18 -5.81 20.76
C ARG A 73 3.66 -4.37 20.97
N ALA A 74 4.33 -3.37 20.38
CA ALA A 74 3.94 -1.96 20.48
C ALA A 74 2.63 -1.61 19.73
N GLN A 75 2.25 -2.42 18.73
CA GLN A 75 1.12 -2.12 17.84
C GLN A 75 -0.21 -2.72 18.33
N GLN A 76 -0.16 -3.68 19.27
CA GLN A 76 -1.34 -4.24 19.93
C GLN A 76 -1.96 -3.26 20.95
N SER A 77 -1.13 -2.40 21.56
CA SER A 77 -1.55 -1.43 22.57
C SER A 77 -2.23 -0.18 22.00
N ALA A 78 -1.96 0.20 20.75
CA ALA A 78 -2.52 1.41 20.14
C ALA A 78 -3.99 1.25 19.68
N GLU A 79 -4.40 0.04 19.29
CA GLU A 79 -5.79 -0.26 18.91
C GLU A 79 -6.72 -0.47 20.12
N ALA A 80 -6.19 -0.77 21.31
CA ALA A 80 -7.01 -0.94 22.51
C ALA A 80 -7.58 0.39 23.05
N VAL A 81 -7.14 1.53 22.50
CA VAL A 81 -7.44 2.88 23.00
C VAL A 81 -8.19 3.73 21.95
N ALA A 82 -8.39 3.20 20.73
CA ALA A 82 -9.14 3.82 19.64
C ALA A 82 -10.52 3.17 19.47
#